data_AF-A0A660TM26-F1
#
_entry.id   AF-A0A660TM26-F1
#
_cell.length_a   1.000
_cell.length_b   1.000
_cell.length_c   1.000
_cell.angle_alpha   90.00
_cell.angle_beta   90.00
_cell.angle_gamma   90.00
#
_symmetry.space_group_name_H-M   'P 1'
#
loop_
_entity.id
_entity.type
_entity.pdbx_description
1 polymer ?
#
loop_
_entity_poly.entity_id
_entity_poly.type
_entity_poly.pdbx_seq_one_letter_code
_entity_poly.pdbx_strand_id
1 'polypeptide(L)'
;MPVLGERKEVLEEILETMAAVKKQRDERGNWTDEEWKEEEGLLSICEGLECFLPTCLKNQEIEELGLGDALRRSTLSLDVIRDDIKKIIKQVNEFGFVPTPYFESRKSITGSLPEFTDTVSYVVTTLLDYYKYSKLIGLEIPDIDNIRGVIDNGINWLLDNIHDDGGYSWGKKQFSVSHTYFTYTSAVALFEYKNNTSFNIGNEIKKRIENNLNKIGKWLISTQDDGWWSEYGSDSQGEKSPLYTAYALFAMDLINMGEERLFISGLENILEFLKTRAKDLENPYYHTIKDEPWMVEIKYEDHTAPAITLQLLVNRYSKTKDRELREELLDGMYILKDILFRLRDEETKLWRKWGYRTYVNQSALDSLLTYAFSNIFGGTEEKYTFTQSQLYGAIKDMLSQEYFIQDLAKRISESLRVKLGMPPEETHVSEILKELEER
;
A
#
# COMPACT_ATOMS: atom_id res chain seq x y z
N MET A 1 13.28 -12.96 -25.45
CA MET A 1 13.51 -11.92 -24.44
C MET A 1 12.96 -10.57 -24.91
N PRO A 2 11.63 -10.35 -24.81
CA PRO A 2 10.96 -9.04 -24.98
C PRO A 2 10.74 -8.28 -23.66
N VAL A 3 11.34 -8.77 -22.56
CA VAL A 3 10.96 -8.51 -21.17
C VAL A 3 11.22 -7.06 -20.70
N LEU A 4 12.31 -6.42 -21.13
CA LEU A 4 12.60 -5.03 -20.74
C LEU A 4 11.74 -4.00 -21.49
N GLY A 5 11.32 -4.32 -22.72
CA GLY A 5 10.48 -3.42 -23.52
C GLY A 5 9.11 -3.25 -22.91
N GLU A 6 8.49 -4.36 -22.52
CA GLU A 6 7.17 -4.35 -21.89
C GLU A 6 7.19 -3.64 -20.52
N ARG A 7 8.20 -3.91 -19.69
CA ARG A 7 8.35 -3.20 -18.40
C ARG A 7 8.41 -1.69 -18.59
N LYS A 8 9.17 -1.24 -19.59
CA LYS A 8 9.32 0.18 -19.90
C LYS A 8 8.01 0.80 -20.40
N GLU A 9 7.29 0.10 -21.27
CA GLU A 9 5.97 0.51 -21.77
C GLU A 9 4.99 0.74 -20.61
N VAL A 10 4.89 -0.23 -19.68
CA VAL A 10 4.02 -0.09 -18.51
C VAL A 10 4.41 1.13 -17.65
N LEU A 11 5.70 1.36 -17.45
CA LEU A 11 6.17 2.52 -16.69
C LEU A 11 5.91 3.84 -17.42
N GLU A 12 5.99 3.87 -18.74
CA GLU A 12 5.62 5.05 -19.55
C GLU A 12 4.11 5.37 -19.34
N GLU A 13 3.24 4.36 -19.37
CA GLU A 13 1.80 4.51 -19.10
C GLU A 13 1.51 5.03 -17.68
N ILE A 14 2.21 4.49 -16.68
CA ILE A 14 2.15 4.97 -15.28
C ILE A 14 2.54 6.44 -15.20
N LEU A 15 3.69 6.81 -15.77
CA LEU A 15 4.24 8.16 -15.67
C LEU A 15 3.39 9.19 -16.44
N GLU A 16 2.84 8.83 -17.60
CA GLU A 16 1.90 9.69 -18.32
C GLU A 16 0.62 9.94 -17.51
N THR A 17 0.10 8.89 -16.87
CA THR A 17 -1.11 9.01 -16.04
C THR A 17 -0.84 9.85 -14.80
N MET A 18 0.29 9.65 -14.11
CA MET A 18 0.71 10.49 -12.99
C MET A 18 0.85 11.96 -13.40
N ALA A 19 1.39 12.25 -14.60
CA ALA A 19 1.45 13.60 -15.12
C ALA A 19 0.05 14.20 -15.35
N ALA A 20 -0.91 13.41 -15.82
CA ALA A 20 -2.29 13.84 -15.98
C ALA A 20 -2.98 14.11 -14.64
N VAL A 21 -2.82 13.22 -13.64
CA VAL A 21 -3.32 13.42 -12.27
C VAL A 21 -2.71 14.68 -11.65
N LYS A 22 -1.39 14.86 -11.77
CA LYS A 22 -0.67 16.04 -11.29
C LYS A 22 -1.21 17.32 -11.93
N LYS A 23 -1.40 17.32 -13.25
CA LYS A 23 -1.95 18.47 -13.98
C LYS A 23 -3.33 18.85 -13.43
N GLN A 24 -4.20 17.88 -13.17
CA GLN A 24 -5.52 18.15 -12.58
C GLN A 24 -5.42 18.75 -11.18
N ARG A 25 -4.53 18.21 -10.34
CA ARG A 25 -4.27 18.74 -9.01
C ARG A 25 -3.73 20.17 -9.03
N ASP A 26 -2.82 20.46 -9.96
CA ASP A 26 -2.21 21.79 -10.13
C ASP A 26 -3.24 22.81 -10.65
N GLU A 27 -4.09 22.43 -11.60
CA GLU A 27 -5.13 23.29 -12.17
C GLU A 27 -6.25 23.61 -11.17
N ARG A 28 -6.63 22.65 -10.33
CA ARG A 28 -7.72 22.80 -9.35
C ARG A 28 -7.25 23.38 -8.02
N GLY A 29 -6.00 23.15 -7.65
CA GLY A 29 -5.47 23.53 -6.34
C GLY A 29 -5.92 22.60 -5.19
N ASN A 30 -6.66 21.53 -5.48
CA ASN A 30 -7.11 20.52 -4.53
C ASN A 30 -7.35 19.13 -5.17
N TRP A 31 -7.50 18.10 -4.33
CA TRP A 31 -7.93 16.74 -4.69
C TRP A 31 -9.47 16.66 -4.67
N THR A 32 -10.09 16.96 -5.80
CA THR A 32 -11.55 16.87 -5.95
C THR A 32 -11.92 15.96 -7.11
N ASP A 33 -12.90 15.09 -6.89
CA ASP A 33 -13.58 14.39 -7.98
C ASP A 33 -14.58 15.36 -8.64
N GLU A 34 -14.86 15.18 -9.95
CA GLU A 34 -15.66 16.12 -10.73
C GLU A 34 -17.10 16.32 -10.23
N GLU A 35 -17.59 15.37 -9.43
CA GLU A 35 -18.91 15.41 -8.78
C GLU A 35 -18.96 16.36 -7.57
N TRP A 36 -17.80 16.69 -6.98
CA TRP A 36 -17.69 17.40 -5.69
C TRP A 36 -16.76 18.60 -5.80
N LYS A 37 -16.98 19.43 -6.83
CA LYS A 37 -16.09 20.53 -7.28
C LYS A 37 -15.70 21.55 -6.19
N GLU A 38 -16.36 21.58 -5.04
CA GLU A 38 -16.25 22.66 -4.06
C GLU A 38 -15.47 22.27 -2.79
N GLU A 39 -15.37 20.99 -2.41
CA GLU A 39 -14.74 20.61 -1.14
C GLU A 39 -13.82 19.37 -1.27
N GLU A 40 -12.57 19.52 -0.81
CA GLU A 40 -11.53 18.49 -0.81
C GLU A 40 -11.72 17.52 0.36
N GLY A 41 -11.93 16.24 0.05
CA GLY A 41 -12.18 15.22 1.06
C GLY A 41 -10.94 14.53 1.60
N LEU A 42 -10.94 14.13 2.88
CA LEU A 42 -9.83 13.42 3.52
C LEU A 42 -9.37 12.20 2.71
N LEU A 43 -10.34 11.39 2.25
CA LEU A 43 -10.06 10.19 1.47
C LEU A 43 -9.45 10.53 0.11
N SER A 44 -9.98 11.55 -0.59
CA SER A 44 -9.45 12.02 -1.87
C SER A 44 -8.02 12.56 -1.77
N ILE A 45 -7.65 13.19 -0.64
CA ILE A 45 -6.26 13.60 -0.40
C ILE A 45 -5.36 12.37 -0.29
N CYS A 46 -5.79 11.35 0.47
CA CYS A 46 -5.02 10.11 0.64
C CYS A 46 -4.84 9.37 -0.69
N GLU A 47 -5.93 9.12 -1.42
CA GLU A 47 -5.91 8.48 -2.75
C GLU A 47 -5.04 9.27 -3.74
N GLY A 48 -5.14 10.61 -3.69
CA GLY A 48 -4.36 11.51 -4.52
C GLY A 48 -2.87 11.38 -4.25
N LEU A 49 -2.45 11.36 -2.98
CA LEU A 49 -1.05 11.15 -2.60
C LEU A 49 -0.56 9.73 -2.93
N GLU A 50 -1.40 8.71 -2.79
CA GLU A 50 -1.07 7.32 -3.12
C GLU A 50 -0.92 7.08 -4.63
N CYS A 51 -1.36 7.99 -5.50
CA CYS A 51 -0.97 7.97 -6.92
C CYS A 51 0.53 8.24 -7.15
N PHE A 52 1.23 8.83 -6.16
CA PHE A 52 2.62 9.27 -6.32
C PHE A 52 3.58 8.60 -5.34
N LEU A 53 3.20 8.46 -4.07
CA LEU A 53 4.11 7.97 -3.02
C LEU A 53 4.70 6.58 -3.33
N PRO A 54 3.92 5.57 -3.78
CA PRO A 54 4.48 4.26 -4.13
C PRO A 54 5.50 4.33 -5.27
N THR A 55 5.23 5.11 -6.33
CA THR A 55 6.17 5.30 -7.44
C THR A 55 7.45 6.01 -6.97
N CYS A 56 7.32 6.98 -6.08
CA CYS A 56 8.44 7.68 -5.47
C CYS A 56 9.39 6.74 -4.70
N LEU A 57 8.88 5.64 -4.13
CA LEU A 57 9.70 4.60 -3.50
C LEU A 57 10.50 3.75 -4.50
N LYS A 58 10.23 3.89 -5.80
CA LYS A 58 10.89 3.17 -6.92
C LYS A 58 11.71 4.08 -7.83
N ASN A 59 11.99 5.32 -7.39
CA ASN A 59 12.63 6.34 -8.22
C ASN A 59 13.96 5.87 -8.83
N GLN A 60 14.83 5.24 -8.03
CA GLN A 60 16.14 4.80 -8.51
C GLN A 60 15.98 3.79 -9.65
N GLU A 61 15.13 2.79 -9.47
CA GLU A 61 14.93 1.76 -10.48
C GLU A 61 14.25 2.29 -11.76
N ILE A 62 13.39 3.31 -11.66
CA ILE A 62 12.80 4.00 -12.81
C ILE A 62 13.88 4.82 -13.55
N GLU A 63 14.77 5.49 -12.82
CA GLU A 63 15.89 6.24 -13.41
C GLU A 63 16.87 5.32 -14.16
N GLU A 64 17.16 4.14 -13.60
CA GLU A 64 18.01 3.11 -14.22
C GLU A 64 17.43 2.60 -15.56
N LEU A 65 16.12 2.69 -15.76
CA LEU A 65 15.43 2.36 -17.03
C LEU A 65 15.42 3.52 -18.04
N GLY A 66 16.08 4.64 -17.72
CA GLY A 66 16.17 5.81 -18.59
C GLY A 66 14.90 6.66 -18.61
N LEU A 67 14.03 6.52 -17.62
CA LEU A 67 12.75 7.26 -17.51
C LEU A 67 12.82 8.45 -16.54
N GLY A 68 14.02 8.83 -16.09
CA GLY A 68 14.20 9.89 -15.08
C GLY A 68 13.62 11.25 -15.47
N ASP A 69 13.67 11.64 -16.74
CA ASP A 69 13.05 12.89 -17.20
C ASP A 69 11.51 12.84 -17.15
N ALA A 70 10.92 11.70 -17.49
CA ALA A 70 9.47 11.51 -17.38
C ALA A 70 9.05 11.52 -15.90
N LEU A 71 9.77 10.78 -15.05
CA LEU A 71 9.55 10.74 -13.61
C LEU A 71 9.57 12.14 -12.96
N ARG A 72 10.56 12.97 -13.29
CA ARG A 72 10.65 14.35 -12.77
C ARG A 72 9.48 15.24 -13.19
N ARG A 73 8.89 15.02 -14.37
CA ARG A 73 7.73 15.78 -14.84
C ARG A 73 6.42 15.31 -14.21
N SER A 74 6.35 14.03 -13.86
CA SER A 74 5.15 13.38 -13.36
C SER A 74 5.03 13.37 -11.84
N THR A 75 6.08 13.72 -11.10
CA THR A 75 6.08 13.70 -9.63
C THR A 75 5.59 15.01 -9.02
N LEU A 76 4.94 14.94 -7.86
CA LEU A 76 4.57 16.12 -7.07
C LEU A 76 5.82 16.76 -6.43
N SER A 77 5.78 18.07 -6.23
CA SER A 77 6.80 18.73 -5.43
C SER A 77 6.67 18.33 -3.95
N LEU A 78 7.79 18.35 -3.23
CA LEU A 78 7.81 18.04 -1.80
C LEU A 78 6.94 19.00 -0.99
N ASP A 79 6.80 20.25 -1.42
CA ASP A 79 5.97 21.24 -0.75
C ASP A 79 4.49 20.88 -0.86
N VAL A 80 4.03 20.43 -2.05
CA VAL A 80 2.65 19.95 -2.23
C VAL A 80 2.39 18.73 -1.35
N ILE A 81 3.30 17.75 -1.36
CA ILE A 81 3.16 16.55 -0.51
C ILE A 81 3.08 16.94 0.97
N ARG A 82 3.97 17.83 1.45
CA ARG A 82 3.98 18.29 2.85
C ARG A 82 2.70 19.02 3.23
N ASP A 83 2.19 19.88 2.35
CA ASP A 83 0.98 20.63 2.62
C ASP A 83 -0.24 19.71 2.69
N ASP A 84 -0.33 18.72 1.80
CA ASP A 84 -1.42 17.74 1.82
C ASP A 84 -1.32 16.79 3.04
N ILE A 85 -0.12 16.40 3.47
CA ILE A 85 0.08 15.66 4.74
C ILE A 85 -0.37 16.49 5.96
N LYS A 86 -0.06 17.80 6.00
CA LYS A 86 -0.53 18.70 7.05
C LYS A 86 -2.06 18.80 7.05
N LYS A 87 -2.70 18.83 5.88
CA LYS A 87 -4.16 18.80 5.78
C LYS A 87 -4.74 17.51 6.34
N ILE A 88 -4.17 16.34 6.01
CA ILE A 88 -4.59 15.04 6.58
C ILE A 88 -4.55 15.10 8.10
N ILE A 89 -3.40 15.47 8.68
CA ILE A 89 -3.22 15.54 10.14
C ILE A 89 -4.23 16.51 10.77
N LYS A 90 -4.40 17.69 10.17
CA LYS A 90 -5.35 18.70 10.64
C LYS A 90 -6.77 18.16 10.63
N GLN A 91 -7.21 17.56 9.52
CA GLN A 91 -8.57 17.02 9.39
C GLN A 91 -8.82 15.89 10.40
N VAL A 92 -7.87 14.97 10.58
CA VAL A 92 -8.00 13.89 11.57
C VAL A 92 -8.08 14.44 12.99
N ASN A 93 -7.25 15.44 13.33
CA ASN A 93 -7.27 16.04 14.66
C ASN A 93 -8.54 16.85 14.94
N GLU A 94 -9.13 17.50 13.93
CA GLU A 94 -10.33 18.34 14.07
C GLU A 94 -11.63 17.53 13.99
N PHE A 95 -11.68 16.51 13.14
CA PHE A 95 -12.91 15.81 12.78
C PHE A 95 -12.87 14.29 13.00
N GLY A 96 -11.71 13.70 13.27
CA GLY A 96 -11.51 12.25 13.25
C GLY A 96 -11.32 11.70 11.84
N PHE A 97 -11.38 10.38 11.70
CA PHE A 97 -11.25 9.67 10.42
C PHE A 97 -12.57 9.65 9.63
N VAL A 98 -13.01 10.85 9.23
CA VAL A 98 -14.25 11.06 8.48
C VAL A 98 -13.89 11.34 7.01
N PRO A 99 -14.54 10.68 6.04
CA PRO A 99 -14.43 11.07 4.64
C PRO A 99 -15.22 12.37 4.48
N THR A 100 -14.61 13.50 4.84
CA THR A 100 -15.07 14.83 4.44
C THR A 100 -15.10 14.90 2.91
N PRO A 101 -15.88 15.77 2.27
CA PRO A 101 -16.98 16.58 2.84
C PRO A 101 -18.28 15.79 3.07
N TYR A 102 -18.31 14.50 2.73
CA TYR A 102 -19.53 13.72 2.49
C TYR A 102 -20.54 13.65 3.66
N PHE A 103 -20.18 14.05 4.90
CA PHE A 103 -20.99 13.79 6.10
C PHE A 103 -21.12 14.90 7.15
N GLU A 104 -20.90 16.19 6.82
CA GLU A 104 -21.22 17.29 7.77
C GLU A 104 -22.70 17.27 8.24
N SER A 105 -23.61 16.77 7.41
CA SER A 105 -25.06 16.69 7.70
C SER A 105 -25.44 15.67 8.81
N ARG A 106 -24.59 14.67 9.11
CA ARG A 106 -24.86 13.64 10.15
C ARG A 106 -24.39 14.02 11.56
N LYS A 107 -23.68 15.15 11.72
CA LYS A 107 -23.29 15.71 13.04
C LYS A 107 -24.48 15.88 14.00
N SER A 108 -25.70 16.02 13.44
CA SER A 108 -26.94 16.22 14.19
C SER A 108 -27.50 14.97 14.88
N ILE A 109 -27.11 13.74 14.50
CA ILE A 109 -27.79 12.51 14.94
C ILE A 109 -27.02 11.76 16.04
N THR A 110 -25.68 11.76 16.01
CA THR A 110 -24.86 10.90 16.90
C THR A 110 -24.04 11.64 17.94
N GLY A 111 -24.02 12.98 17.96
CA GLY A 111 -23.23 13.79 18.91
C GLY A 111 -21.70 13.77 18.70
N SER A 112 -21.19 12.85 17.87
CA SER A 112 -19.81 12.80 17.35
C SER A 112 -19.85 12.35 15.89
N LEU A 113 -18.91 12.82 15.05
CA LEU A 113 -18.79 12.34 13.68
C LEU A 113 -18.40 10.84 13.68
N PRO A 114 -19.06 9.98 12.88
CA PRO A 114 -18.66 8.58 12.77
C PRO A 114 -17.32 8.47 12.05
N GLU A 115 -16.41 7.64 12.57
CA GLU A 115 -15.15 7.29 11.90
C GLU A 115 -15.38 6.07 11.00
N PHE A 116 -14.65 5.99 9.88
CA PHE A 116 -14.87 5.00 8.83
C PHE A 116 -13.62 4.17 8.55
N THR A 117 -13.80 2.86 8.40
CA THR A 117 -12.73 1.87 8.33
C THR A 117 -11.80 2.07 7.12
N ASP A 118 -12.36 2.36 5.95
CA ASP A 118 -11.58 2.68 4.75
C ASP A 118 -10.76 3.94 4.94
N THR A 119 -11.36 5.01 5.46
CA THR A 119 -10.71 6.30 5.73
C THR A 119 -9.58 6.15 6.73
N VAL A 120 -9.80 5.41 7.83
CA VAL A 120 -8.75 5.07 8.80
C VAL A 120 -7.60 4.32 8.12
N SER A 121 -7.94 3.33 7.30
CA SER A 121 -6.95 2.49 6.62
C SER A 121 -6.09 3.30 5.64
N TYR A 122 -6.71 4.12 4.78
CA TYR A 122 -6.03 4.98 3.82
C TYR A 122 -5.17 6.05 4.49
N VAL A 123 -5.66 6.69 5.55
CA VAL A 123 -4.83 7.65 6.31
C VAL A 123 -3.59 6.96 6.87
N VAL A 124 -3.75 5.76 7.44
CA VAL A 124 -2.62 4.99 7.98
C VAL A 124 -1.63 4.62 6.87
N THR A 125 -2.07 4.03 5.76
CA THR A 125 -1.18 3.62 4.66
C THR A 125 -0.47 4.81 4.02
N THR A 126 -1.21 5.87 3.70
CA THR A 126 -0.65 7.10 3.12
C THR A 126 0.43 7.72 4.03
N LEU A 127 0.17 7.83 5.33
CA LEU A 127 1.16 8.39 6.26
C LEU A 127 2.38 7.47 6.47
N LEU A 128 2.18 6.15 6.44
CA LEU A 128 3.29 5.19 6.47
C LEU A 128 4.16 5.30 5.22
N ASP A 129 3.55 5.44 4.04
CA ASP A 129 4.27 5.61 2.78
C ASP A 129 5.01 6.94 2.69
N TYR A 130 4.38 8.04 3.13
CA TYR A 130 5.05 9.32 3.25
C TYR A 130 6.27 9.23 4.18
N TYR A 131 6.14 8.50 5.29
CA TYR A 131 7.23 8.28 6.21
C TYR A 131 8.37 7.44 5.59
N LYS A 132 8.04 6.33 4.91
CA LYS A 132 9.02 5.49 4.18
C LYS A 132 9.75 6.33 3.13
N TYR A 133 9.00 7.11 2.34
CA TYR A 133 9.56 7.96 1.29
C TYR A 133 10.48 9.03 1.87
N SER A 134 10.03 9.78 2.88
CA SER A 134 10.84 10.82 3.50
C SER A 134 12.17 10.29 4.05
N LYS A 135 12.17 9.09 4.64
CA LYS A 135 13.41 8.41 5.05
C LYS A 135 14.31 8.04 3.89
N LEU A 136 13.73 7.49 2.81
CA LEU A 136 14.48 7.06 1.63
C LEU A 136 15.29 8.22 1.04
N ILE A 137 14.71 9.42 1.02
CA ILE A 137 15.37 10.61 0.47
C ILE A 137 16.06 11.50 1.53
N GLY A 138 16.21 11.00 2.76
CA GLY A 138 16.92 11.70 3.84
C GLY A 138 16.28 13.02 4.27
N LEU A 139 14.97 13.18 4.05
CA LEU A 139 14.25 14.38 4.49
C LEU A 139 13.96 14.32 5.98
N GLU A 140 14.24 15.45 6.65
CA GLU A 140 13.61 15.72 7.93
C GLU A 140 12.09 15.80 7.73
N ILE A 141 11.36 15.11 8.60
CA ILE A 141 9.90 15.08 8.62
C ILE A 141 9.45 16.04 9.73
N PRO A 142 9.00 17.27 9.39
CA PRO A 142 8.36 18.13 10.37
C PRO A 142 7.15 17.41 10.97
N ASP A 143 6.88 17.65 12.26
CA ASP A 143 5.71 17.11 12.96
C ASP A 143 5.65 15.58 13.01
N ILE A 144 6.82 14.91 13.03
CA ILE A 144 6.84 13.45 13.04
C ILE A 144 6.05 12.84 14.21
N ASP A 145 6.10 13.45 15.39
CA ASP A 145 5.35 12.95 16.54
C ASP A 145 3.84 13.05 16.33
N ASN A 146 3.35 14.06 15.60
CA ASN A 146 1.95 14.17 15.22
C ASN A 146 1.56 13.12 14.18
N ILE A 147 2.40 12.89 13.15
CA ILE A 147 2.18 11.81 12.16
C ILE A 147 2.08 10.46 12.87
N ARG A 148 3.02 10.18 13.78
CA ARG A 148 3.02 8.97 14.60
C ARG A 148 1.76 8.86 15.44
N GLY A 149 1.36 9.94 16.11
CA GLY A 149 0.13 9.99 16.90
C GLY A 149 -1.12 9.67 16.07
N VAL A 150 -1.23 10.21 14.85
CA VAL A 150 -2.35 9.92 13.94
C VAL A 150 -2.34 8.44 13.51
N ILE A 151 -1.19 7.90 13.12
CA ILE A 151 -1.05 6.48 12.76
C ILE A 151 -1.43 5.58 13.94
N ASP A 152 -0.86 5.82 15.12
CA ASP A 152 -1.11 5.01 16.31
C ASP A 152 -2.58 5.07 16.74
N ASN A 153 -3.23 6.23 16.62
CA ASN A 153 -4.66 6.39 16.86
C ASN A 153 -5.48 5.56 15.86
N GLY A 154 -5.16 5.63 14.56
CA GLY A 154 -5.85 4.85 13.53
C GLY A 154 -5.68 3.34 13.74
N ILE A 155 -4.48 2.88 14.07
CA ILE A 155 -4.21 1.48 14.37
C ILE A 155 -4.98 1.02 15.61
N ASN A 156 -4.97 1.79 16.70
CA ASN A 156 -5.74 1.43 17.89
C ASN A 156 -7.24 1.38 17.59
N TRP A 157 -7.75 2.30 16.77
CA TRP A 157 -9.14 2.26 16.33
C TRP A 157 -9.46 0.99 15.57
N LEU A 158 -8.65 0.60 14.57
CA LEU A 158 -8.84 -0.66 13.84
C LEU A 158 -8.79 -1.86 14.80
N LEU A 159 -7.84 -1.86 15.74
CA LEU A 159 -7.71 -2.93 16.72
C LEU A 159 -8.95 -3.11 17.59
N ASP A 160 -9.60 -2.01 17.94
CA ASP A 160 -10.79 -1.98 18.79
C ASP A 160 -12.10 -2.13 17.99
N ASN A 161 -12.09 -1.82 16.69
CA ASN A 161 -13.26 -1.82 15.81
C ASN A 161 -13.44 -3.11 14.99
N ILE A 162 -12.59 -4.13 15.15
CA ILE A 162 -12.86 -5.46 14.59
C ILE A 162 -14.13 -6.07 15.19
N HIS A 163 -14.94 -6.73 14.37
CA HIS A 163 -16.09 -7.52 14.81
C HIS A 163 -15.67 -8.78 15.57
N ASP A 164 -16.62 -9.35 16.32
CA ASP A 164 -16.38 -10.62 17.03
C ASP A 164 -16.18 -11.79 16.07
N ASP A 165 -16.79 -11.73 14.88
CA ASP A 165 -16.60 -12.71 13.81
C ASP A 165 -15.24 -12.59 13.09
N GLY A 166 -14.56 -11.45 13.26
CA GLY A 166 -13.24 -11.14 12.68
C GLY A 166 -13.25 -10.21 11.47
N GLY A 167 -14.42 -9.86 10.93
CA GLY A 167 -14.55 -8.91 9.82
C GLY A 167 -14.55 -7.44 10.27
N TYR A 168 -14.58 -6.55 9.28
CA TYR A 168 -14.76 -5.11 9.47
C TYR A 168 -15.94 -4.60 8.65
N SER A 169 -16.64 -3.62 9.20
CA SER A 169 -17.73 -2.90 8.55
C SER A 169 -17.29 -1.51 8.07
N TRP A 170 -18.16 -0.78 7.39
CA TRP A 170 -17.83 0.57 6.91
C TRP A 170 -17.49 1.54 8.04
N GLY A 171 -18.28 1.53 9.11
CA GLY A 171 -18.07 2.35 10.30
C GLY A 171 -17.84 1.52 11.56
N LYS A 172 -18.33 2.03 12.69
CA LYS A 172 -18.20 1.34 14.00
C LYS A 172 -18.90 -0.02 13.97
N LYS A 173 -18.24 -1.05 14.50
CA LYS A 173 -18.73 -2.44 14.53
C LYS A 173 -20.11 -2.65 15.16
N GLN A 174 -20.52 -1.75 16.05
CA GLN A 174 -21.83 -1.83 16.72
C GLN A 174 -23.02 -1.41 15.83
N PHE A 175 -22.76 -0.90 14.63
CA PHE A 175 -23.78 -0.31 13.75
C PHE A 175 -23.81 -0.91 12.33
N SER A 176 -22.93 -1.83 11.97
CA SER A 176 -22.90 -2.35 10.60
C SER A 176 -22.32 -3.75 10.58
N VAL A 177 -22.58 -4.49 9.51
CA VAL A 177 -22.14 -5.88 9.35
C VAL A 177 -20.77 -5.96 8.68
N SER A 178 -20.03 -7.04 8.95
CA SER A 178 -18.74 -7.31 8.33
C SER A 178 -18.84 -7.34 6.80
N HIS A 179 -17.86 -6.73 6.13
CA HIS A 179 -17.80 -6.56 4.69
C HIS A 179 -16.40 -6.87 4.16
N THR A 180 -16.31 -7.54 3.01
CA THR A 180 -15.05 -8.03 2.44
C THR A 180 -14.08 -6.89 2.10
N TYR A 181 -14.56 -5.79 1.51
CA TYR A 181 -13.72 -4.63 1.17
C TYR A 181 -13.10 -3.97 2.42
N PHE A 182 -13.89 -3.64 3.44
CA PHE A 182 -13.38 -2.99 4.66
C PHE A 182 -12.47 -3.92 5.46
N THR A 183 -12.72 -5.22 5.40
CA THR A 183 -11.85 -6.24 5.99
C THR A 183 -10.50 -6.29 5.29
N TYR A 184 -10.50 -6.23 3.95
CA TYR A 184 -9.29 -6.16 3.13
C TYR A 184 -8.46 -4.90 3.43
N THR A 185 -9.06 -3.71 3.39
CA THR A 185 -8.33 -2.45 3.64
C THR A 185 -7.74 -2.39 5.05
N SER A 186 -8.49 -2.89 6.04
CA SER A 186 -8.00 -3.04 7.42
C SER A 186 -6.82 -4.01 7.51
N ALA A 187 -6.89 -5.14 6.81
CA ALA A 187 -5.81 -6.12 6.79
C ALA A 187 -4.53 -5.52 6.20
N VAL A 188 -4.63 -4.75 5.11
CA VAL A 188 -3.52 -4.02 4.51
C VAL A 188 -2.90 -3.05 5.52
N ALA A 189 -3.68 -2.14 6.11
CA ALA A 189 -3.17 -1.14 7.05
C ALA A 189 -2.49 -1.77 8.28
N LEU A 190 -3.11 -2.80 8.87
CA LEU A 190 -2.55 -3.52 10.01
C LEU A 190 -1.26 -4.27 9.65
N PHE A 191 -1.23 -4.93 8.50
CA PHE A 191 -0.05 -5.65 8.01
C PHE A 191 1.12 -4.69 7.72
N GLU A 192 0.83 -3.58 7.04
CA GLU A 192 1.80 -2.54 6.72
C GLU A 192 2.41 -1.93 7.98
N TYR A 193 1.58 -1.54 8.93
CA TYR A 193 2.05 -0.99 10.20
C TYR A 193 2.92 -2.02 10.92
N LYS A 194 2.45 -3.26 11.10
CA LYS A 194 3.21 -4.34 11.77
C LYS A 194 4.62 -4.54 11.16
N ASN A 195 4.72 -4.50 9.84
CA ASN A 195 5.97 -4.74 9.11
C ASN A 195 6.81 -3.47 8.91
N ASN A 196 6.33 -2.31 9.34
CA ASN A 196 7.09 -1.08 9.23
C ASN A 196 8.26 -1.07 10.24
N THR A 197 9.47 -1.28 9.74
CA THR A 197 10.70 -1.32 10.54
C THR A 197 11.11 0.03 11.12
N SER A 198 10.46 1.10 10.68
CA SER A 198 10.77 2.45 11.15
C SER A 198 10.08 2.85 12.44
N PHE A 199 9.04 2.10 12.82
CA PHE A 199 8.31 2.30 14.05
C PHE A 199 8.79 1.26 15.06
N ASN A 200 9.15 1.72 16.26
CA ASN A 200 9.40 0.80 17.36
C ASN A 200 8.06 0.35 17.94
N ILE A 201 7.41 -0.59 17.26
CA ILE A 201 6.10 -1.10 17.68
C ILE A 201 6.32 -2.04 18.85
N GLY A 202 5.73 -1.70 20.00
CA GLY A 202 5.79 -2.53 21.20
C GLY A 202 5.23 -3.94 20.96
N ASN A 203 5.83 -4.94 21.61
CA ASN A 203 5.45 -6.35 21.44
C ASN A 203 3.97 -6.62 21.74
N GLU A 204 3.37 -5.87 22.67
CA GLU A 204 1.94 -5.97 22.98
C GLU A 204 1.07 -5.58 21.78
N ILE A 205 1.36 -4.44 21.15
CA ILE A 205 0.65 -3.98 19.95
C ILE A 205 0.87 -4.96 18.79
N LYS A 206 2.10 -5.43 18.56
CA LYS A 206 2.37 -6.46 17.53
C LYS A 206 1.51 -7.71 17.73
N LYS A 207 1.40 -8.19 18.97
CA LYS A 207 0.57 -9.35 19.32
C LYS A 207 -0.92 -9.08 19.12
N ARG A 208 -1.41 -7.88 19.45
CA ARG A 208 -2.80 -7.47 19.18
C ARG A 208 -3.09 -7.47 17.68
N ILE A 209 -2.19 -6.91 16.87
CA ILE A 209 -2.29 -6.92 15.41
C ILE A 209 -2.32 -8.35 14.88
N GLU A 210 -1.40 -9.21 15.32
CA GLU A 210 -1.37 -10.63 14.92
C GLU A 210 -2.67 -11.36 15.25
N ASN A 211 -3.22 -11.13 16.45
CA ASN A 211 -4.50 -11.70 16.83
C ASN A 211 -5.64 -11.23 15.92
N ASN A 212 -5.67 -9.94 15.55
CA ASN A 212 -6.71 -9.41 14.65
C ASN A 212 -6.54 -9.91 13.21
N LEU A 213 -5.31 -9.98 12.68
CA LEU A 213 -5.06 -10.58 11.36
C LEU A 213 -5.47 -12.06 11.33
N ASN A 214 -5.24 -12.81 12.41
CA ASN A 214 -5.70 -14.19 12.54
C ASN A 214 -7.24 -14.30 12.59
N LYS A 215 -7.92 -13.33 13.21
CA LYS A 215 -9.39 -13.28 13.20
C LYS A 215 -9.91 -12.98 11.80
N ILE A 216 -9.30 -12.02 11.09
CA ILE A 216 -9.65 -11.66 9.72
C ILE A 216 -9.63 -12.89 8.82
N GLY A 217 -8.54 -13.66 8.77
CA GLY A 217 -8.55 -14.79 7.84
C GLY A 217 -9.39 -15.96 8.31
N LYS A 218 -9.67 -16.15 9.61
CA LYS A 218 -10.70 -17.10 10.05
C LYS A 218 -12.08 -16.71 9.52
N TRP A 219 -12.40 -15.42 9.56
CA TRP A 219 -13.62 -14.90 8.97
C TRP A 219 -13.67 -15.15 7.47
N LEU A 220 -12.61 -14.78 6.73
CA LEU A 220 -12.52 -14.99 5.27
C LEU A 220 -12.64 -16.48 4.90
N ILE A 221 -12.03 -17.39 5.66
CA ILE A 221 -12.19 -18.83 5.46
C ILE A 221 -13.65 -19.26 5.65
N SER A 222 -14.31 -18.78 6.71
CA SER A 222 -15.69 -19.16 7.01
C SER A 222 -16.72 -18.58 6.04
N THR A 223 -16.37 -17.51 5.32
CA THR A 223 -17.26 -16.82 4.39
C THR A 223 -17.05 -17.22 2.93
N GLN A 224 -16.03 -18.03 2.62
CA GLN A 224 -15.87 -18.60 1.29
C GLN A 224 -17.02 -19.55 0.98
N ASP A 225 -17.61 -19.41 -0.21
CA ASP A 225 -18.65 -20.30 -0.69
C ASP A 225 -18.40 -20.69 -2.16
N ASP A 226 -18.14 -21.98 -2.40
CA ASP A 226 -17.73 -22.55 -3.70
C ASP A 226 -16.51 -21.86 -4.34
N GLY A 227 -15.54 -21.43 -3.50
CA GLY A 227 -14.36 -20.71 -3.94
C GLY A 227 -14.61 -19.24 -4.29
N TRP A 228 -15.79 -18.70 -4.01
CA TRP A 228 -16.12 -17.29 -4.21
C TRP A 228 -16.36 -16.58 -2.89
N TRP A 229 -16.14 -15.27 -2.88
CA TRP A 229 -16.56 -14.37 -1.80
C TRP A 229 -17.60 -13.37 -2.30
N SER A 230 -18.43 -12.91 -1.37
CA SER A 230 -19.44 -11.87 -1.54
C SER A 230 -19.10 -10.63 -0.70
N GLU A 231 -19.93 -9.59 -0.81
CA GLU A 231 -19.82 -8.39 0.05
C GLU A 231 -19.80 -8.71 1.54
N TYR A 232 -20.75 -9.52 2.00
CA TYR A 232 -21.12 -9.63 3.42
C TYR A 232 -20.91 -11.05 4.00
N GLY A 233 -20.25 -11.93 3.23
CA GLY A 233 -20.01 -13.33 3.59
C GLY A 233 -21.14 -14.30 3.23
N SER A 234 -20.98 -15.57 3.59
CA SER A 234 -21.80 -16.70 3.10
C SER A 234 -23.27 -16.69 3.53
N ASP A 235 -23.59 -16.15 4.71
CA ASP A 235 -24.95 -16.13 5.27
C ASP A 235 -25.81 -14.93 4.82
N SER A 236 -25.26 -14.08 3.95
CA SER A 236 -25.83 -12.78 3.63
C SER A 236 -26.11 -12.66 2.12
N GLN A 237 -27.12 -11.87 1.75
CA GLN A 237 -27.59 -11.66 0.37
C GLN A 237 -26.59 -10.93 -0.56
N GLY A 238 -25.28 -10.97 -0.28
CA GLY A 238 -24.26 -10.32 -1.10
C GLY A 238 -24.01 -11.07 -2.42
N GLU A 239 -23.78 -10.33 -3.50
CA GLU A 239 -23.43 -10.91 -4.79
C GLU A 239 -21.99 -11.44 -4.75
N LYS A 240 -21.81 -12.72 -5.14
CA LYS A 240 -20.48 -13.31 -5.35
C LYS A 240 -19.83 -12.65 -6.57
N SER A 241 -18.59 -12.19 -6.45
CA SER A 241 -17.93 -11.51 -7.57
C SER A 241 -16.41 -11.72 -7.61
N PRO A 242 -15.77 -11.55 -8.79
CA PRO A 242 -14.32 -11.48 -8.91
C PRO A 242 -13.69 -10.40 -8.03
N LEU A 243 -14.36 -9.26 -7.85
CA LEU A 243 -13.86 -8.16 -7.02
C LEU A 243 -13.72 -8.59 -5.54
N TYR A 244 -14.78 -9.11 -4.94
CA TYR A 244 -14.74 -9.53 -3.52
C TYR A 244 -13.84 -10.74 -3.31
N THR A 245 -13.79 -11.64 -4.29
CA THR A 245 -12.86 -12.77 -4.27
C THR A 245 -11.41 -12.29 -4.34
N ALA A 246 -11.11 -11.28 -5.16
CA ALA A 246 -9.78 -10.69 -5.22
C ALA A 246 -9.39 -10.01 -3.90
N TYR A 247 -10.28 -9.22 -3.28
CA TYR A 247 -10.04 -8.63 -1.96
C TYR A 247 -9.77 -9.69 -0.88
N ALA A 248 -10.61 -10.73 -0.81
CA ALA A 248 -10.48 -11.80 0.16
C ALA A 248 -9.15 -12.56 -0.02
N LEU A 249 -8.85 -12.99 -1.24
CA LEU A 249 -7.59 -13.69 -1.54
C LEU A 249 -6.38 -12.80 -1.28
N PHE A 250 -6.43 -11.52 -1.62
CA PHE A 250 -5.32 -10.59 -1.35
C PHE A 250 -5.06 -10.50 0.15
N ALA A 251 -6.12 -10.29 0.95
CA ALA A 251 -6.01 -10.26 2.40
C ALA A 251 -5.45 -11.58 2.96
N MET A 252 -5.93 -12.73 2.46
CA MET A 252 -5.44 -14.07 2.85
C MET A 252 -3.96 -14.29 2.52
N ASP A 253 -3.51 -13.83 1.34
CA ASP A 253 -2.11 -13.94 0.90
C ASP A 253 -1.17 -13.03 1.69
N LEU A 254 -1.65 -11.86 2.13
CA LEU A 254 -0.91 -10.97 3.03
C LEU A 254 -0.70 -11.60 4.41
N ILE A 255 -1.77 -12.13 5.01
CA ILE A 255 -1.72 -12.69 6.38
C ILE A 255 -1.11 -14.10 6.44
N ASN A 256 -0.86 -14.73 5.29
CA ASN A 256 -0.25 -16.06 5.18
C ASN A 256 -1.00 -17.14 5.99
N MET A 257 -2.33 -17.22 5.83
CA MET A 257 -3.18 -17.96 6.77
C MET A 257 -3.25 -19.49 6.61
N GLY A 258 -2.34 -20.11 5.86
CA GLY A 258 -2.10 -21.57 5.89
C GLY A 258 -3.17 -22.48 5.28
N GLU A 259 -4.35 -21.96 4.92
CA GLU A 259 -5.41 -22.70 4.21
C GLU A 259 -5.25 -22.64 2.70
N GLU A 260 -4.12 -23.17 2.21
CA GLU A 260 -3.72 -23.13 0.81
C GLU A 260 -4.79 -23.70 -0.13
N ARG A 261 -5.52 -24.74 0.27
CA ARG A 261 -6.55 -25.37 -0.57
C ARG A 261 -7.68 -24.39 -0.91
N LEU A 262 -8.18 -23.64 0.07
CA LEU A 262 -9.27 -22.69 -0.14
C LEU A 262 -8.78 -21.52 -0.99
N PHE A 263 -7.56 -21.05 -0.72
CA PHE A 263 -6.91 -20.01 -1.52
C PHE A 263 -6.79 -20.43 -2.99
N ILE A 264 -6.29 -21.63 -3.26
CA ILE A 264 -6.13 -22.15 -4.62
C ILE A 264 -7.49 -22.30 -5.31
N SER A 265 -8.52 -22.81 -4.63
CA SER A 265 -9.86 -22.91 -5.22
C SER A 265 -10.42 -21.55 -5.65
N GLY A 266 -10.22 -20.50 -4.86
CA GLY A 266 -10.64 -19.16 -5.26
C GLY A 266 -9.80 -18.57 -6.40
N LEU A 267 -8.51 -18.87 -6.41
CA LEU A 267 -7.61 -18.46 -7.49
C LEU A 267 -7.97 -19.13 -8.82
N GLU A 268 -8.24 -20.43 -8.81
CA GLU A 268 -8.71 -21.19 -9.98
C GLU A 268 -9.99 -20.60 -10.56
N ASN A 269 -10.95 -20.22 -9.69
CA ASN A 269 -12.16 -19.53 -10.10
C ASN A 269 -11.90 -18.17 -10.77
N ILE A 270 -10.96 -17.37 -10.25
CA ILE A 270 -10.53 -16.11 -10.89
C ILE A 270 -9.91 -16.40 -12.27
N LEU A 271 -8.98 -17.36 -12.35
CA LEU A 271 -8.28 -17.68 -13.59
C LEU A 271 -9.24 -18.18 -14.66
N GLU A 272 -10.19 -19.04 -14.30
CA GLU A 272 -11.23 -19.52 -15.20
C GLU A 272 -12.18 -18.39 -15.64
N PHE A 273 -12.52 -17.48 -14.71
CA PHE A 273 -13.29 -16.29 -15.04
C PHE A 273 -12.57 -15.41 -16.06
N LEU A 274 -11.26 -15.20 -15.91
CA LEU A 274 -10.47 -14.43 -16.88
C LEU A 274 -10.43 -15.11 -18.26
N LYS A 275 -10.32 -16.44 -18.31
CA LYS A 275 -10.31 -17.19 -19.59
C LYS A 275 -11.65 -17.09 -20.32
N THR A 276 -12.77 -17.09 -19.60
CA THR A 276 -14.11 -17.24 -20.21
C THR A 276 -14.92 -15.94 -20.27
N ARG A 277 -14.68 -15.02 -19.34
CA ARG A 277 -15.53 -13.86 -19.06
C ARG A 277 -14.76 -12.58 -18.72
N ALA A 278 -13.47 -12.49 -19.05
CA ALA A 278 -12.63 -11.31 -18.78
C ALA A 278 -13.25 -9.97 -19.19
N LYS A 279 -13.98 -9.91 -20.30
CA LYS A 279 -14.65 -8.69 -20.78
C LYS A 279 -15.69 -8.14 -19.80
N ASP A 280 -16.24 -9.00 -18.93
CA ASP A 280 -17.22 -8.56 -17.93
C ASP A 280 -16.59 -7.60 -16.91
N LEU A 281 -15.27 -7.68 -16.69
CA LEU A 281 -14.51 -6.78 -15.82
C LEU A 281 -14.38 -5.35 -16.37
N GLU A 282 -14.76 -5.12 -17.63
CA GLU A 282 -14.82 -3.76 -18.21
C GLU A 282 -16.04 -2.98 -17.69
N ASN A 283 -17.03 -3.67 -17.09
CA ASN A 283 -18.20 -3.05 -16.50
C ASN A 283 -17.97 -2.72 -15.00
N PRO A 284 -18.62 -1.68 -14.46
CA PRO A 284 -18.52 -1.38 -13.04
C PRO A 284 -19.19 -2.45 -12.19
N TYR A 285 -18.61 -2.70 -11.03
CA TYR A 285 -19.26 -3.36 -9.90
C TYR A 285 -20.05 -2.34 -9.10
N TYR A 286 -21.17 -2.75 -8.50
CA TYR A 286 -21.93 -1.89 -7.61
C TYR A 286 -21.72 -2.35 -6.17
N HIS A 287 -21.09 -1.51 -5.36
CA HIS A 287 -21.07 -1.74 -3.91
C HIS A 287 -22.43 -1.39 -3.35
N THR A 288 -22.92 -2.18 -2.40
CA THR A 288 -24.07 -1.81 -1.58
C THR A 288 -23.61 -1.79 -0.14
N ILE A 289 -23.62 -0.63 0.52
CA ILE A 289 -23.31 -0.53 1.95
C ILE A 289 -24.61 -0.64 2.77
N LYS A 290 -24.60 -1.41 3.86
CA LYS A 290 -25.70 -1.56 4.82
C LYS A 290 -25.23 -1.06 6.19
N ASP A 291 -25.77 0.10 6.58
CA ASP A 291 -25.56 0.74 7.88
C ASP A 291 -26.85 0.57 8.71
N GLU A 292 -26.80 0.07 9.94
CA GLU A 292 -27.96 -0.05 10.85
C GLU A 292 -27.85 1.01 11.96
N PRO A 293 -28.97 1.61 12.44
CA PRO A 293 -30.37 1.34 12.13
C PRO A 293 -30.90 2.07 10.87
N TRP A 294 -30.04 2.83 10.20
CA TRP A 294 -30.39 3.64 9.03
C TRP A 294 -29.88 2.96 7.78
N MET A 295 -30.62 1.96 7.26
CA MET A 295 -30.24 1.24 6.04
C MET A 295 -30.07 2.23 4.88
N VAL A 296 -28.86 2.79 4.75
CA VAL A 296 -28.47 3.65 3.63
C VAL A 296 -27.76 2.75 2.65
N GLU A 297 -28.52 2.29 1.67
CA GLU A 297 -27.98 1.62 0.49
C GLU A 297 -27.26 2.68 -0.36
N ILE A 298 -25.95 2.78 -0.16
CA ILE A 298 -25.08 3.57 -1.04
C ILE A 298 -24.67 2.64 -2.17
N LYS A 299 -25.13 2.96 -3.38
CA LYS A 299 -24.66 2.33 -4.62
C LYS A 299 -23.63 3.21 -5.28
N TYR A 300 -22.43 2.69 -5.46
CA TYR A 300 -21.46 3.33 -6.33
C TYR A 300 -20.77 2.32 -7.24
N GLU A 301 -20.44 2.82 -8.42
CA GLU A 301 -19.71 2.11 -9.46
C GLU A 301 -18.22 2.04 -9.13
N ASP A 302 -17.72 0.82 -8.99
CA ASP A 302 -16.32 0.49 -8.76
C ASP A 302 -15.72 -0.24 -9.97
N HIS A 303 -14.69 0.38 -10.56
CA HIS A 303 -13.94 -0.12 -11.71
C HIS A 303 -12.57 -0.67 -11.33
N THR A 304 -12.29 -0.89 -10.05
CA THR A 304 -10.97 -1.34 -9.56
C THR A 304 -10.78 -2.85 -9.65
N ALA A 305 -11.81 -3.62 -10.00
CA ALA A 305 -11.71 -5.09 -10.08
C ALA A 305 -10.54 -5.59 -10.94
N PRO A 306 -10.26 -5.06 -12.15
CA PRO A 306 -9.09 -5.47 -12.91
C PRO A 306 -7.77 -5.16 -12.17
N ALA A 307 -7.68 -3.99 -11.52
CA ALA A 307 -6.48 -3.54 -10.82
C ALA A 307 -6.17 -4.41 -9.59
N ILE A 308 -7.16 -4.59 -8.72
CA ILE A 308 -7.01 -5.41 -7.50
C ILE A 308 -6.71 -6.87 -7.86
N THR A 309 -7.37 -7.40 -8.90
CA THR A 309 -7.08 -8.76 -9.37
C THR A 309 -5.66 -8.86 -9.91
N LEU A 310 -5.18 -7.87 -10.68
CA LEU A 310 -3.81 -7.87 -11.21
C LEU A 310 -2.80 -7.90 -10.05
N GLN A 311 -3.00 -7.05 -9.05
CA GLN A 311 -2.11 -6.98 -7.88
C GLN A 311 -2.07 -8.32 -7.12
N LEU A 312 -3.23 -8.97 -6.94
CA LEU A 312 -3.31 -10.33 -6.37
C LEU A 312 -2.48 -11.33 -7.18
N LEU A 313 -2.66 -11.38 -8.50
CA LEU A 313 -1.95 -12.35 -9.35
C LEU A 313 -0.44 -12.11 -9.32
N VAL A 314 0.02 -10.84 -9.36
CA VAL A 314 1.43 -10.48 -9.25
C VAL A 314 2.04 -10.94 -7.92
N ASN A 315 1.36 -10.66 -6.81
CA ASN A 315 1.81 -11.03 -5.48
C ASN A 315 1.92 -12.54 -5.35
N ARG A 316 0.92 -13.27 -5.85
CA ARG A 316 0.92 -14.72 -5.82
C ARG A 316 1.98 -15.33 -6.72
N TYR A 317 2.17 -14.79 -7.93
CA TYR A 317 3.22 -15.21 -8.88
C TYR A 317 4.60 -15.19 -8.21
N SER A 318 4.88 -14.14 -7.45
CA SER A 318 6.17 -13.93 -6.78
C SER A 318 6.41 -14.91 -5.62
N LYS A 319 5.35 -15.52 -5.07
CA LYS A 319 5.43 -16.45 -3.92
C LYS A 319 5.35 -17.93 -4.33
N THR A 320 4.61 -18.25 -5.40
CA THR A 320 4.43 -19.65 -5.82
C THR A 320 5.71 -20.23 -6.41
N LYS A 321 5.98 -21.51 -6.17
CA LYS A 321 7.05 -22.28 -6.83
C LYS A 321 6.51 -23.25 -7.88
N ASP A 322 5.18 -23.36 -7.97
CA ASP A 322 4.51 -24.20 -8.95
C ASP A 322 4.61 -23.55 -10.32
N ARG A 323 5.23 -24.26 -11.27
CA ARG A 323 5.47 -23.75 -12.61
C ARG A 323 4.18 -23.63 -13.43
N GLU A 324 3.29 -24.61 -13.34
CA GLU A 324 2.04 -24.62 -14.10
C GLU A 324 1.16 -23.45 -13.62
N LEU A 325 1.04 -23.30 -12.31
CA LEU A 325 0.34 -22.16 -11.73
C LEU A 325 0.98 -20.81 -12.11
N ARG A 326 2.33 -20.71 -12.18
CA ARG A 326 3.01 -19.49 -12.65
C ARG A 326 2.65 -19.13 -14.08
N GLU A 327 2.55 -20.13 -14.97
CA GLU A 327 2.18 -19.92 -16.37
C GLU A 327 0.73 -19.41 -16.46
N GLU A 328 -0.20 -20.01 -15.71
CA GLU A 328 -1.60 -19.54 -15.66
C GLU A 328 -1.75 -18.14 -15.05
N LEU A 329 -1.04 -17.85 -13.97
CA LEU A 329 -1.01 -16.52 -13.36
C LEU A 329 -0.53 -15.48 -14.36
N LEU A 330 0.56 -15.78 -15.08
CA LEU A 330 1.11 -14.87 -16.08
C LEU A 330 0.12 -14.57 -17.21
N ASP A 331 -0.59 -15.58 -17.71
CA ASP A 331 -1.64 -15.40 -18.71
C ASP A 331 -2.77 -14.50 -18.19
N GLY A 332 -3.22 -14.74 -16.95
CA GLY A 332 -4.22 -13.90 -16.28
C GLY A 332 -3.75 -12.44 -16.13
N MET A 333 -2.48 -12.24 -15.79
CA MET A 333 -1.88 -10.91 -15.64
C MET A 333 -1.84 -10.14 -16.96
N TYR A 334 -1.49 -10.80 -18.08
CA TYR A 334 -1.53 -10.17 -19.40
C TYR A 334 -2.95 -9.74 -19.78
N ILE A 335 -3.95 -10.59 -19.55
CA ILE A 335 -5.37 -10.26 -19.78
C ILE A 335 -5.77 -9.00 -18.99
N LEU A 336 -5.42 -8.94 -17.70
CA LEU A 336 -5.78 -7.83 -16.82
C LEU A 336 -5.05 -6.52 -17.16
N LYS A 337 -3.75 -6.59 -17.46
CA LYS A 337 -2.98 -5.44 -17.96
C LYS A 337 -3.63 -4.86 -19.22
N ASP A 338 -3.99 -5.71 -20.17
CA ASP A 338 -4.60 -5.27 -21.42
C ASP A 338 -6.01 -4.69 -21.22
N ILE A 339 -6.79 -5.21 -20.26
CA ILE A 339 -8.06 -4.59 -19.84
C ILE A 339 -7.80 -3.19 -19.28
N LEU A 340 -6.87 -3.05 -18.34
CA LEU A 340 -6.54 -1.75 -17.75
C LEU A 340 -6.12 -0.75 -18.83
N PHE A 341 -5.28 -1.14 -19.78
CA PHE A 341 -4.86 -0.25 -20.87
C PHE A 341 -6.04 0.20 -21.74
N ARG A 342 -6.97 -0.71 -22.07
CA ARG A 342 -8.19 -0.36 -22.83
C ARG A 342 -9.16 0.55 -22.06
N LEU A 343 -9.22 0.41 -20.73
CA LEU A 343 -10.08 1.23 -19.87
C LEU A 343 -9.52 2.64 -19.63
N ARG A 344 -8.23 2.87 -19.93
CA ARG A 344 -7.62 4.19 -19.84
C ARG A 344 -8.10 5.06 -21.01
N ASP A 345 -8.56 6.26 -20.69
CA ASP A 345 -8.98 7.20 -21.72
C ASP A 345 -7.76 7.80 -22.43
N GLU A 346 -7.70 7.64 -23.75
CA GLU A 346 -6.54 8.05 -24.56
C GLU A 346 -6.29 9.57 -24.59
N GLU A 347 -7.32 10.37 -24.40
CA GLU A 347 -7.20 11.84 -24.46
C GLU A 347 -6.75 12.41 -23.12
N THR A 348 -7.41 11.99 -22.03
CA THR A 348 -7.15 12.49 -20.68
C THR A 348 -6.04 11.72 -19.98
N LYS A 349 -5.66 10.55 -20.49
CA LYS A 349 -4.65 9.65 -19.92
C LYS A 349 -5.00 9.15 -18.52
N LEU A 350 -6.29 9.07 -18.21
CA LEU A 350 -6.83 8.71 -16.89
C LEU A 350 -7.82 7.56 -17.00
N TRP A 351 -7.91 6.74 -15.96
CA TRP A 351 -8.95 5.72 -15.84
C TRP A 351 -10.24 6.39 -15.36
N ARG A 352 -11.30 6.28 -16.19
CA ARG A 352 -12.66 6.83 -15.99
C ARG A 352 -12.82 8.35 -16.20
N LYS A 353 -14.01 8.74 -16.68
CA LYS A 353 -14.41 10.15 -16.94
C LYS A 353 -15.23 10.81 -15.81
N TRP A 354 -15.93 10.04 -14.97
CA TRP A 354 -16.90 10.53 -13.97
C TRP A 354 -16.80 9.73 -12.65
N GLY A 355 -17.26 10.25 -11.51
CA GLY A 355 -17.24 9.55 -10.20
C GLY A 355 -15.91 9.59 -9.43
N TYR A 356 -15.68 8.57 -8.58
CA TYR A 356 -14.48 8.31 -7.75
C TYR A 356 -13.21 8.13 -8.58
N ARG A 357 -12.80 9.19 -9.27
CA ARG A 357 -11.74 9.13 -10.28
C ARG A 357 -10.39 8.96 -9.62
N THR A 358 -10.13 9.68 -8.53
CA THR A 358 -8.86 9.60 -7.81
C THR A 358 -8.60 8.17 -7.33
N TYR A 359 -9.57 7.55 -6.66
CA TYR A 359 -9.55 6.14 -6.26
C TYR A 359 -9.22 5.16 -7.39
N VAL A 360 -9.92 5.25 -8.53
CA VAL A 360 -9.70 4.32 -9.67
C VAL A 360 -8.30 4.49 -10.26
N ASN A 361 -7.81 5.73 -10.37
CA ASN A 361 -6.44 5.99 -10.85
C ASN A 361 -5.40 5.49 -9.86
N GLN A 362 -5.61 5.71 -8.55
CA GLN A 362 -4.74 5.20 -7.49
C GLN A 362 -4.60 3.67 -7.58
N SER A 363 -5.71 2.94 -7.66
CA SER A 363 -5.70 1.47 -7.71
C SER A 363 -5.06 0.94 -9.00
N ALA A 364 -5.37 1.56 -10.16
CA ALA A 364 -4.75 1.19 -11.43
C ALA A 364 -3.24 1.43 -11.42
N LEU A 365 -2.79 2.59 -10.94
CA LEU A 365 -1.37 2.93 -10.82
C LEU A 365 -0.64 1.96 -9.89
N ASP A 366 -1.17 1.69 -8.71
CA ASP A 366 -0.55 0.78 -7.74
C ASP A 366 -0.43 -0.65 -8.28
N SER A 367 -1.49 -1.16 -8.93
CA SER A 367 -1.47 -2.50 -9.54
C SER A 367 -0.48 -2.61 -10.70
N LEU A 368 -0.39 -1.61 -11.58
CA LEU A 368 0.55 -1.58 -12.70
C LEU A 368 1.98 -1.38 -12.22
N LEU A 369 2.20 -0.58 -11.17
CA LEU A 369 3.52 -0.43 -10.55
C LEU A 369 3.97 -1.77 -9.95
N THR A 370 3.09 -2.44 -9.22
CA THR A 370 3.34 -3.78 -8.68
C THR A 370 3.69 -4.76 -9.80
N TYR A 371 2.95 -4.74 -10.91
CA TYR A 371 3.24 -5.53 -12.11
C TYR A 371 4.63 -5.21 -12.70
N ALA A 372 4.93 -3.93 -12.95
CA ALA A 372 6.18 -3.47 -13.57
C ALA A 372 7.42 -3.78 -12.72
N PHE A 373 7.26 -3.92 -11.39
CA PHE A 373 8.34 -4.25 -10.46
C PHE A 373 8.33 -5.72 -10.01
N SER A 374 7.48 -6.55 -10.61
CA SER A 374 7.45 -7.98 -10.34
C SER A 374 8.66 -8.72 -10.92
N ASN A 375 8.96 -9.90 -10.36
CA ASN A 375 10.06 -10.74 -10.82
C ASN A 375 9.86 -11.32 -12.24
N ILE A 376 8.68 -11.14 -12.84
CA ILE A 376 8.38 -11.52 -14.23
C ILE A 376 9.34 -10.86 -15.20
N PHE A 377 9.74 -9.62 -14.88
CA PHE A 377 10.61 -8.84 -15.76
C PHE A 377 12.11 -9.15 -15.62
N GLY A 378 12.46 -10.28 -15.01
CA GLY A 378 13.86 -10.65 -14.79
C GLY A 378 14.53 -9.77 -13.73
N GLY A 379 13.75 -9.30 -12.76
CA GLY A 379 14.28 -8.64 -11.56
C GLY A 379 15.19 -9.60 -10.80
N THR A 380 16.49 -9.51 -11.07
CA THR A 380 17.63 -9.87 -10.21
C THR A 380 17.41 -10.98 -9.16
N GLU A 381 16.88 -12.16 -9.51
CA GLU A 381 17.08 -13.33 -8.64
C GLU A 381 18.55 -13.81 -8.66
N GLU A 382 19.43 -13.25 -9.52
CA GLU A 382 20.87 -13.53 -9.54
C GLU A 382 21.81 -12.31 -9.49
N LYS A 383 21.31 -11.14 -9.05
CA LYS A 383 22.20 -10.04 -8.62
C LYS A 383 21.83 -9.52 -7.23
N TYR A 384 21.58 -10.42 -6.29
CA TYR A 384 21.96 -10.30 -4.87
C TYR A 384 21.86 -11.69 -4.21
N THR A 385 22.81 -12.58 -4.50
CA THR A 385 23.21 -13.60 -3.52
C THR A 385 24.02 -12.92 -2.42
N PHE A 386 23.30 -12.19 -1.57
CA PHE A 386 23.46 -11.92 -0.12
C PHE A 386 22.33 -10.93 0.20
N THR A 387 21.37 -11.25 1.08
CA THR A 387 20.33 -10.25 1.36
C THR A 387 20.94 -9.08 2.15
N GLN A 388 20.68 -7.84 1.71
CA GLN A 388 21.12 -6.63 2.42
C GLN A 388 20.58 -6.56 3.86
N SER A 389 19.41 -7.13 4.14
CA SER A 389 18.88 -7.30 5.51
C SER A 389 19.78 -8.19 6.38
N GLN A 390 20.31 -9.28 5.83
CA GLN A 390 21.26 -10.15 6.52
C GLN A 390 22.65 -9.52 6.65
N LEU A 391 23.06 -8.65 5.71
CA LEU A 391 24.34 -7.95 5.78
C LEU A 391 24.30 -6.73 6.72
N TYR A 392 23.21 -5.95 6.71
CA TYR A 392 23.03 -4.78 7.57
C TYR A 392 22.57 -5.16 8.99
N GLY A 393 21.81 -6.25 9.15
CA GLY A 393 21.54 -6.86 10.45
C GLY A 393 22.84 -7.33 11.13
N ALA A 394 23.70 -8.03 10.39
CA ALA A 394 25.03 -8.43 10.86
C ALA A 394 25.93 -7.23 11.19
N ILE A 395 25.89 -6.15 10.42
CA ILE A 395 26.70 -4.94 10.65
C ILE A 395 26.12 -4.08 11.79
N LYS A 396 24.80 -3.99 11.94
CA LYS A 396 24.14 -3.22 13.01
C LYS A 396 24.18 -3.94 14.36
N ASP A 397 24.11 -5.27 14.39
CA ASP A 397 24.35 -6.06 15.60
C ASP A 397 25.83 -6.01 16.02
N MET A 398 26.76 -5.87 15.07
CA MET A 398 28.19 -5.64 15.35
C MET A 398 28.48 -4.20 15.82
N LEU A 399 27.77 -3.18 15.31
CA LEU A 399 28.01 -1.76 15.64
C LEU A 399 27.24 -1.25 16.87
N SER A 400 26.21 -1.97 17.33
CA SER A 400 25.42 -1.60 18.52
C SER A 400 26.01 -2.13 19.84
N GLN A 401 27.07 -2.93 19.79
CA GLN A 401 27.85 -3.27 20.97
C GLN A 401 29.01 -2.28 21.10
N GLU A 402 28.91 -1.38 22.07
CA GLU A 402 29.89 -0.30 22.37
C GLU A 402 31.35 -0.81 22.47
N TYR A 403 31.51 -2.09 22.81
CA TYR A 403 32.78 -2.82 22.84
C TYR A 403 33.44 -3.05 21.46
N PHE A 404 32.67 -3.20 20.38
CA PHE A 404 33.19 -3.59 19.07
C PHE A 404 33.81 -2.43 18.29
N ILE A 405 33.22 -1.22 18.39
CA ILE A 405 33.78 -0.02 17.76
C ILE A 405 35.11 0.37 18.43
N GLN A 406 35.21 0.23 19.75
CA GLN A 406 36.45 0.49 20.49
C GLN A 406 37.53 -0.57 20.18
N ASP A 407 37.16 -1.85 20.06
CA ASP A 407 38.10 -2.93 19.70
C ASP A 407 38.57 -2.85 18.24
N LEU A 408 37.68 -2.47 17.31
CA LEU A 408 38.03 -2.29 15.89
C LEU A 408 38.94 -1.08 15.68
N ALA A 409 38.65 0.06 16.31
CA ALA A 409 39.52 1.23 16.28
C ALA A 409 40.89 0.94 16.92
N LYS A 410 40.93 0.18 18.01
CA LYS A 410 42.18 -0.25 18.67
C LYS A 410 43.01 -1.19 17.78
N ARG A 411 42.39 -2.19 17.14
CA ARG A 411 43.10 -3.15 16.26
C ARG A 411 43.60 -2.52 14.97
N ILE A 412 42.85 -1.59 14.39
CA ILE A 412 43.30 -0.83 13.20
C ILE A 412 44.51 0.04 13.58
N SER A 413 44.45 0.71 14.73
CA SER A 413 45.56 1.52 15.27
C SER A 413 46.80 0.67 15.56
N GLU A 414 46.65 -0.50 16.21
CA GLU A 414 47.74 -1.43 16.49
C GLU A 414 48.35 -2.04 15.21
N SER A 415 47.52 -2.41 14.23
CA SER A 415 48.01 -2.98 12.96
C SER A 415 48.76 -1.96 12.10
N LEU A 416 48.37 -0.68 12.14
CA LEU A 416 49.08 0.38 11.44
C LEU A 416 50.42 0.69 12.13
N ARG A 417 50.47 0.69 13.47
CA ARG A 417 51.72 0.89 14.23
C ARG A 417 52.76 -0.20 13.94
N VAL A 418 52.33 -1.47 13.87
CA VAL A 418 53.23 -2.59 13.54
C VAL A 418 53.77 -2.48 12.12
N LYS A 419 52.93 -2.09 11.14
CA LYS A 419 53.37 -1.90 9.75
C LYS A 419 54.29 -0.69 9.56
N LEU A 420 54.13 0.34 10.39
CA LEU A 420 54.90 1.59 10.29
C LEU A 420 56.09 1.64 11.27
N GLY A 421 56.32 0.58 12.06
CA GLY A 421 57.45 0.48 13.00
C GLY A 421 57.38 1.48 14.16
N MET A 422 56.17 1.92 14.52
CA MET A 422 55.97 3.01 15.50
C MET A 422 55.86 2.47 16.94
N PRO A 423 56.51 3.11 17.93
CA PRO A 423 56.40 2.71 19.32
C PRO A 423 55.01 3.03 19.91
N PRO A 424 54.54 2.24 20.89
CA PRO A 424 53.20 2.37 21.41
C PRO A 424 53.12 3.48 22.47
N GLU A 425 52.81 4.71 22.07
CA GLU A 425 52.39 5.77 23.01
C GLU A 425 51.12 6.48 22.53
N GLU A 426 50.39 7.07 23.48
CA GLU A 426 49.01 7.57 23.32
C GLU A 426 48.93 8.70 22.31
N THR A 427 48.14 8.49 21.25
CA THR A 427 47.73 9.56 20.32
C THR A 427 46.21 9.60 20.31
N HIS A 428 45.64 10.79 20.50
CA HIS A 428 44.19 10.97 20.61
C HIS A 428 43.50 10.63 19.28
N VAL A 429 42.57 9.68 19.36
CA VAL A 429 41.67 9.19 18.29
C VAL A 429 41.02 10.32 17.49
N SER A 430 40.92 11.52 18.05
CA SER A 430 40.39 12.72 17.42
C SER A 430 41.16 13.21 16.18
N GLU A 431 42.47 12.95 16.06
CA GLU A 431 43.24 13.46 14.91
C GLU A 431 43.11 12.57 13.67
N ILE A 432 43.00 11.24 13.85
CA ILE A 432 42.79 10.29 12.75
C ILE A 432 41.38 10.42 12.15
N LEU A 433 40.38 10.70 12.99
CA LEU A 433 39.01 10.96 12.51
C LEU A 433 38.92 12.24 11.69
N LYS A 434 39.68 13.28 12.07
CA LYS A 434 39.71 14.57 11.36
C LYS A 434 40.34 14.47 9.97
N GLU A 435 41.34 13.60 9.78
CA GLU A 435 42.00 13.39 8.49
C GLU A 435 41.20 12.48 7.53
N LEU A 436 40.30 11.64 8.08
CA LEU A 436 39.30 10.89 7.30
C LEU A 436 38.09 11.74 6.91
N GLU A 437 37.80 12.82 7.65
CA GLU A 437 36.75 13.78 7.29
C GLU A 437 37.19 14.79 6.20
N GLU A 438 38.50 15.03 6.05
CA GLU A 438 39.05 15.92 5.01
C GLU A 438 39.25 15.20 3.64
N ARG A 439 38.97 13.90 3.53
CA ARG A 439 39.09 13.06 2.32
C ARG A 439 37.79 12.39 1.95
#